data_AF-A0A9P6RTI0-F1
#
_entry.id   AF-A0A9P6RTI0-F1
#
_cell.length_a   1.000
_cell.length_b   1.000
_cell.length_c   1.000
_cell.angle_alpha   90.00
_cell.angle_beta   90.00
_cell.angle_gamma   90.00
#
_symmetry.space_group_name_H-M   'P 1'
#
loop_
_entity.id
_entity.type
_entity.pdbx_description
1 polymer ?
#
loop_
_entity_poly.entity_id
_entity_poly.type
_entity_poly.pdbx_seq_one_letter_code
_entity_poly.pdbx_strand_id
1 'polypeptide(L)'
;MLSSISFQVARQCRGKIAGSGYSGILRRPFDAASFQQPCYRNRIQFSAVRFLNTSSATPDATAAFLAKHPTLPVATVPKRGLVLSKVGFGAYRVNDSQPAHHAALVKAIQAGVNVIDTSTHFGHGASETFVGKTLQELFQQDKVKREQIVVISKAGFILPPPPSPSATTPSSSPSTANSSTTSSPTTATASGTLAFQESLSSVPSYAKISDSSYHSIHPSYLKSQITASLERLQLDKLDIFMLNNPERMLGDKHLPGGFSKSRLYKEIAEAFAYLDEEVAAGRIGGYGICSNALHMSTAEDHLSLKAIVQTRLDFGWKLENFVAIEVPLNLFERELVTDIFPAKSLARIAKEYDIFMFTNRPLNAIAGGQIVTLENKGQHSRQETATKILDTLDLSFTSLAEMELDIKDMIEEESLALKFVWSEILSENLARLSANYFAAKHFLEREVLPAIDRDLQSLKNSTEDPEQDQDPESKDAILSWIERYRREAKTLTTDIATFCQLDSDKRNDELNLVLGLICRDFIAEAGPDMVENIGSPLSTKSIQFCCAQEHVGCTLVGMRTPEYVHDAVAAAEASKRLTKTDLDLISQCPLLLATTSE
;
A
#
# COMPACT_ATOMS: atom_id res chain seq x y z
N MET A 1 29.98 -47.93 -11.39
CA MET A 1 30.72 -48.43 -12.56
C MET A 1 30.95 -47.23 -13.49
N LEU A 2 31.99 -46.42 -13.28
CA LEU A 2 33.36 -46.57 -13.83
C LEU A 2 33.33 -46.74 -15.36
N SER A 3 33.61 -45.65 -16.09
CA SER A 3 34.90 -45.33 -16.76
C SER A 3 34.87 -45.85 -18.21
N SER A 4 35.31 -45.17 -19.27
CA SER A 4 36.50 -44.33 -19.49
C SER A 4 36.55 -43.98 -20.98
N ILE A 5 37.17 -42.86 -21.37
CA ILE A 5 38.26 -42.73 -22.36
C ILE A 5 38.38 -41.27 -22.82
N SER A 6 39.61 -40.78 -22.75
CA SER A 6 40.08 -39.45 -23.11
C SER A 6 40.87 -39.48 -24.44
N PHE A 7 41.16 -38.27 -24.93
CA PHE A 7 42.32 -37.84 -25.75
C PHE A 7 42.20 -37.62 -27.28
N GLN A 8 42.33 -36.32 -27.64
CA GLN A 8 43.08 -35.64 -28.73
C GLN A 8 42.98 -36.12 -30.19
N VAL A 9 42.78 -35.17 -31.12
CA VAL A 9 43.75 -34.77 -32.18
C VAL A 9 43.40 -33.37 -32.73
N ALA A 10 44.44 -32.60 -33.04
CA ALA A 10 44.44 -31.21 -33.47
C ALA A 10 44.54 -31.02 -35.01
N ARG A 11 44.14 -29.82 -35.45
CA ARG A 11 44.61 -29.04 -36.63
C ARG A 11 44.37 -29.60 -38.04
N GLN A 12 43.63 -28.82 -38.85
CA GLN A 12 44.10 -28.29 -40.13
C GLN A 12 43.13 -27.25 -40.69
N CYS A 13 43.63 -26.05 -41.01
CA CYS A 13 43.33 -25.27 -42.22
C CYS A 13 43.93 -23.86 -42.09
N ARG A 14 45.03 -23.64 -42.82
CA ARG A 14 45.58 -22.31 -43.15
C ARG A 14 45.70 -22.22 -44.67
N GLY A 15 45.38 -21.04 -45.19
CA GLY A 15 45.73 -20.54 -46.53
C GLY A 15 44.61 -19.64 -47.04
N LYS A 16 44.79 -18.45 -47.60
CA LYS A 16 45.94 -17.62 -48.05
C LYS A 16 45.37 -16.21 -48.37
N ILE A 17 46.26 -15.25 -48.69
CA ILE A 17 46.10 -13.89 -49.29
C ILE A 17 46.69 -12.84 -48.31
N ALA A 18 47.98 -12.45 -48.41
CA ALA A 18 48.62 -11.43 -49.27
C ALA A 18 48.11 -10.00 -48.96
N GLY A 19 48.91 -8.94 -48.74
CA GLY A 19 50.36 -8.70 -48.78
C GLY A 19 50.65 -7.23 -48.36
N SER A 20 51.93 -6.82 -48.49
CA SER A 20 52.55 -5.53 -48.13
C SER A 20 52.69 -5.30 -46.62
N GLY A 21 53.84 -4.92 -46.04
CA GLY A 21 55.10 -4.42 -46.55
C GLY A 21 55.55 -3.33 -45.58
N TYR A 22 56.63 -3.52 -44.84
CA TYR A 22 57.68 -2.54 -44.53
C TYR A 22 58.62 -3.06 -43.45
N SER A 23 59.90 -2.89 -43.78
CA SER A 23 61.15 -3.27 -43.13
C SER A 23 61.41 -2.63 -41.75
N GLY A 24 61.96 -3.39 -40.82
CA GLY A 24 63.29 -3.11 -40.24
C GLY A 24 63.17 -2.74 -38.76
N ILE A 25 64.04 -3.10 -37.80
CA ILE A 25 65.47 -3.42 -37.76
C ILE A 25 65.76 -4.13 -36.39
N LEU A 26 66.62 -5.17 -36.42
CA LEU A 26 67.58 -5.73 -35.42
C LEU A 26 67.21 -5.79 -33.91
N ARG A 27 67.08 -6.97 -33.25
CA ARG A 27 68.15 -7.84 -32.64
C ARG A 27 69.18 -7.03 -31.82
N ARG A 28 69.38 -7.17 -30.50
CA ARG A 28 69.79 -8.36 -29.68
C ARG A 28 69.94 -7.96 -28.17
N PRO A 29 70.36 -8.83 -27.21
CA PRO A 29 69.83 -8.91 -25.84
C PRO A 29 70.88 -8.59 -24.73
N PHE A 30 70.47 -8.74 -23.44
CA PHE A 30 71.22 -9.27 -22.26
C PHE A 30 71.09 -8.48 -20.93
N ASP A 31 70.62 -9.22 -19.93
CA ASP A 31 71.06 -9.41 -18.53
C ASP A 31 71.14 -8.31 -17.45
N ALA A 32 70.86 -8.83 -16.24
CA ALA A 32 70.74 -8.19 -14.95
C ALA A 32 72.08 -8.08 -14.20
N ALA A 33 72.24 -7.00 -13.39
CA ALA A 33 72.53 -7.08 -11.95
C ALA A 33 72.89 -5.70 -11.34
N SER A 34 72.24 -5.41 -10.22
CA SER A 34 72.69 -4.63 -9.04
C SER A 34 73.27 -3.21 -9.19
N PHE A 35 72.60 -2.21 -8.58
CA PHE A 35 73.20 -1.32 -7.56
C PHE A 35 72.09 -0.55 -6.79
N GLN A 36 72.42 -0.17 -5.56
CA GLN A 36 71.54 0.17 -4.42
C GLN A 36 70.86 1.56 -4.47
N GLN A 37 69.76 1.66 -3.70
CA GLN A 37 68.80 2.76 -3.42
C GLN A 37 69.39 4.07 -2.82
N PRO A 38 68.59 5.13 -2.49
CA PRO A 38 67.14 5.37 -2.69
C PRO A 38 66.79 6.77 -3.27
N CYS A 39 65.55 6.96 -3.76
CA CYS A 39 64.65 8.07 -3.38
C CYS A 39 63.38 8.13 -4.26
N TYR A 40 62.22 8.07 -3.59
CA TYR A 40 60.86 8.46 -4.01
C TYR A 40 60.25 7.85 -5.29
N ARG A 41 59.65 6.65 -5.14
CA ARG A 41 58.58 6.18 -6.03
C ARG A 41 57.23 6.70 -5.54
N ASN A 42 56.55 7.48 -6.38
CA ASN A 42 55.10 7.64 -6.32
C ASN A 42 54.45 6.25 -6.42
N ARG A 43 53.94 5.75 -5.28
CA ARG A 43 52.96 4.67 -5.28
C ARG A 43 51.66 5.25 -5.81
N ILE A 44 51.37 5.01 -7.08
CA ILE A 44 49.98 4.90 -7.51
C ILE A 44 49.44 3.71 -6.72
N GLN A 45 48.67 4.01 -5.66
CA GLN A 45 47.79 3.03 -5.06
C GLN A 45 46.85 2.59 -6.17
N PHE A 46 47.02 1.36 -6.66
CA PHE A 46 45.87 0.62 -7.16
C PHE A 46 44.91 0.53 -5.98
N SER A 47 43.95 1.45 -5.92
CA SER A 47 42.74 1.22 -5.16
C SER A 47 42.21 -0.10 -5.65
N ALA A 48 42.17 -1.09 -4.76
CA ALA A 48 41.48 -2.34 -5.01
C ALA A 48 40.14 -2.00 -5.65
N VAL A 49 39.94 -2.47 -6.87
CA VAL A 49 38.63 -2.51 -7.52
C VAL A 49 37.70 -3.09 -6.46
N ARG A 50 36.77 -2.26 -5.96
CA ARG A 50 35.71 -2.72 -5.06
C ARG A 50 35.14 -3.98 -5.68
N PHE A 51 35.22 -5.10 -4.93
CA PHE A 51 34.52 -6.32 -5.28
C PHE A 51 33.10 -5.94 -5.71
N LEU A 52 32.68 -6.45 -6.86
CA LEU A 52 31.35 -6.24 -7.44
C LEU A 52 30.30 -6.65 -6.41
N ASN A 53 29.84 -5.70 -5.58
CA ASN A 53 28.61 -5.82 -4.84
C ASN A 53 27.53 -6.01 -5.90
N THR A 54 26.88 -7.17 -5.90
CA THR A 54 25.67 -7.36 -6.69
C THR A 54 24.65 -6.31 -6.26
N SER A 55 24.20 -5.48 -7.20
CA SER A 55 23.29 -4.35 -6.90
C SER A 55 21.82 -4.78 -6.75
N SER A 56 21.52 -6.09 -6.81
CA SER A 56 20.16 -6.63 -6.74
C SER A 56 20.10 -8.03 -6.12
N ALA A 57 18.89 -8.48 -5.79
CA ALA A 57 18.63 -9.83 -5.30
C ALA A 57 19.16 -10.89 -6.28
N THR A 58 19.66 -12.02 -5.74
CA THR A 58 20.09 -13.16 -6.55
C THR A 58 19.44 -14.46 -6.08
N PRO A 59 19.23 -15.45 -6.97
CA PRO A 59 18.68 -16.76 -6.59
C PRO A 59 19.43 -17.41 -5.43
N ASP A 60 20.77 -17.47 -5.52
CA ASP A 60 21.60 -18.14 -4.51
C ASP A 60 21.55 -17.41 -3.15
N ALA A 61 21.63 -16.08 -3.15
CA ALA A 61 21.63 -15.32 -1.90
C ALA A 61 20.25 -15.29 -1.23
N THR A 62 19.17 -15.18 -2.00
CA THR A 62 17.80 -15.24 -1.46
C THR A 62 17.47 -16.62 -0.89
N ALA A 63 17.88 -17.70 -1.59
CA ALA A 63 17.74 -19.07 -1.09
C ALA A 63 18.58 -19.29 0.20
N ALA A 64 19.84 -18.85 0.21
CA ALA A 64 20.72 -18.98 1.37
C ALA A 64 20.26 -18.15 2.57
N PHE A 65 19.62 -17.00 2.33
CA PHE A 65 19.00 -16.20 3.39
C PHE A 65 17.85 -16.95 4.05
N LEU A 66 16.90 -17.46 3.26
CA LEU A 66 15.73 -18.17 3.77
C LEU A 66 16.05 -19.55 4.35
N ALA A 67 17.15 -20.19 3.94
CA ALA A 67 17.64 -21.42 4.56
C ALA A 67 17.96 -21.26 6.06
N LYS A 68 18.19 -20.03 6.54
CA LYS A 68 18.37 -19.71 7.97
C LYS A 68 17.05 -19.62 8.74
N HIS A 69 15.90 -19.60 8.05
CA HIS A 69 14.55 -19.45 8.59
C HIS A 69 13.65 -20.60 8.11
N PRO A 70 13.95 -21.87 8.44
CA PRO A 70 13.31 -23.05 7.85
C PRO A 70 11.81 -23.18 8.18
N THR A 71 11.35 -22.54 9.25
CA THR A 71 9.95 -22.50 9.67
C THR A 71 9.07 -21.65 8.75
N LEU A 72 9.63 -20.60 8.15
CA LEU A 72 8.90 -19.71 7.26
C LEU A 72 8.58 -20.40 5.92
N PRO A 73 7.34 -20.34 5.41
CA PRO A 73 7.06 -20.82 4.06
C PRO A 73 7.68 -19.90 3.02
N VAL A 74 8.09 -20.49 1.91
CA VAL A 74 8.76 -19.80 0.81
C VAL A 74 8.09 -20.11 -0.52
N ALA A 75 8.30 -19.24 -1.51
CA ALA A 75 7.92 -19.45 -2.90
C ALA A 75 8.97 -18.88 -3.84
N THR A 76 9.09 -19.44 -5.05
CA THR A 76 10.09 -19.01 -6.03
C THR A 76 9.44 -18.21 -7.15
N VAL A 77 10.01 -17.06 -7.52
CA VAL A 77 9.60 -16.30 -8.71
C VAL A 77 10.06 -17.08 -9.96
N PRO A 78 9.16 -17.74 -10.73
CA PRO A 78 9.58 -18.77 -11.68
C PRO A 78 10.55 -18.27 -12.75
N LYS A 79 10.29 -17.09 -13.32
CA LYS A 79 11.11 -16.46 -14.38
C LYS A 79 12.42 -15.86 -13.89
N ARG A 80 12.68 -15.86 -12.58
CA ARG A 80 13.86 -15.20 -11.97
C ARG A 80 14.64 -16.08 -11.01
N GLY A 81 14.06 -17.17 -10.51
CA GLY A 81 14.69 -18.06 -9.54
C GLY A 81 14.86 -17.46 -8.14
N LEU A 82 14.35 -16.24 -7.89
CA LEU A 82 14.41 -15.61 -6.56
C LEU A 82 13.52 -16.39 -5.60
N VAL A 83 14.04 -16.73 -4.42
CA VAL A 83 13.28 -17.41 -3.36
C VAL A 83 12.80 -16.36 -2.35
N LEU A 84 11.49 -16.28 -2.15
CA LEU A 84 10.85 -15.25 -1.35
C LEU A 84 10.17 -15.88 -0.14
N SER A 85 10.16 -15.18 1.00
CA SER A 85 9.25 -15.48 2.10
C SER A 85 7.80 -15.32 1.63
N LYS A 86 6.91 -16.24 2.01
CA LYS A 86 5.47 -16.16 1.70
C LYS A 86 4.76 -15.00 2.38
N VAL A 87 5.41 -14.29 3.28
CA VAL A 87 4.95 -13.03 3.86
C VAL A 87 5.97 -11.93 3.54
N GLY A 88 5.49 -10.74 3.20
CA GLY A 88 6.31 -9.59 2.81
C GLY A 88 5.95 -8.34 3.59
N PHE A 89 6.91 -7.42 3.70
CA PHE A 89 6.74 -6.14 4.37
C PHE A 89 6.12 -5.12 3.41
N GLY A 90 4.84 -4.83 3.58
CA GLY A 90 4.14 -3.76 2.86
C GLY A 90 4.40 -2.40 3.50
N ALA A 91 5.03 -1.48 2.76
CA ALA A 91 5.49 -0.19 3.29
C ALA A 91 4.47 0.95 3.11
N TYR A 92 3.19 0.65 2.85
CA TYR A 92 2.13 1.66 2.79
C TYR A 92 1.93 2.29 4.19
N ARG A 93 1.88 3.63 4.24
CA ARG A 93 1.79 4.44 5.47
C ARG A 93 2.98 4.27 6.43
N VAL A 94 4.13 3.84 5.90
CA VAL A 94 5.40 3.77 6.63
C VAL A 94 6.27 4.96 6.22
N ASN A 95 6.95 5.57 7.18
CA ASN A 95 7.84 6.72 7.01
C ASN A 95 8.80 6.85 8.20
N ASP A 96 9.79 7.75 8.07
CA ASP A 96 10.80 8.04 9.09
C ASP A 96 10.27 8.78 10.33
N SER A 97 9.01 9.24 10.34
CA SER A 97 8.48 10.04 11.46
C SER A 97 8.08 9.18 12.66
N GLN A 98 8.00 7.85 12.51
CA GLN A 98 7.63 6.93 13.57
C GLN A 98 8.77 5.94 13.84
N PRO A 99 9.43 5.98 15.02
CA PRO A 99 10.50 5.04 15.36
C PRO A 99 10.08 3.57 15.28
N ALA A 100 8.81 3.27 15.59
CA ALA A 100 8.26 1.91 15.53
C ALA A 100 8.33 1.31 14.12
N HIS A 101 8.24 2.13 13.06
CA HIS A 101 8.34 1.68 11.67
C HIS A 101 9.72 1.11 11.36
N HIS A 102 10.78 1.80 11.78
CA HIS A 102 12.16 1.32 11.62
C HIS A 102 12.37 0.00 12.36
N ALA A 103 11.96 -0.05 13.63
CA ALA A 103 12.04 -1.26 14.44
C ALA A 103 11.27 -2.43 13.81
N ALA A 104 10.11 -2.18 13.21
CA ALA A 104 9.33 -3.19 12.51
C ALA A 104 10.06 -3.73 11.26
N LEU A 105 10.58 -2.87 10.40
CA LEU A 105 11.30 -3.32 9.20
C LEU A 105 12.57 -4.12 9.56
N VAL A 106 13.33 -3.66 10.57
CA VAL A 106 14.49 -4.39 11.09
C VAL A 106 14.07 -5.76 11.63
N LYS A 107 13.02 -5.82 12.45
CA LYS A 107 12.49 -7.07 13.01
C LYS A 107 12.01 -8.02 11.92
N ALA A 108 11.37 -7.51 10.86
CA ALA A 108 10.88 -8.33 9.76
C ALA A 108 12.03 -9.03 9.02
N ILE A 109 13.08 -8.28 8.68
CA ILE A 109 14.29 -8.84 8.05
C ILE A 109 14.95 -9.87 8.98
N GLN A 110 15.09 -9.56 10.27
CA GLN A 110 15.63 -10.50 11.26
C GLN A 110 14.79 -11.77 11.42
N ALA A 111 13.50 -11.70 11.16
CA ALA A 111 12.58 -12.84 11.20
C ALA A 111 12.54 -13.64 9.88
N GLY A 112 13.34 -13.26 8.88
CA GLY A 112 13.42 -13.96 7.59
C GLY A 112 12.54 -13.39 6.49
N VAL A 113 11.85 -12.27 6.73
CA VAL A 113 11.10 -11.56 5.68
C VAL A 113 12.10 -10.90 4.72
N ASN A 114 12.12 -11.35 3.47
CA ASN A 114 13.04 -10.83 2.46
C ASN A 114 12.36 -10.07 1.31
N VAL A 115 11.06 -9.80 1.42
CA VAL A 115 10.30 -9.02 0.43
C VAL A 115 9.89 -7.70 1.05
N ILE A 116 10.23 -6.59 0.40
CA ILE A 116 9.78 -5.25 0.78
C ILE A 116 9.04 -4.63 -0.40
N ASP A 117 7.81 -4.25 -0.15
CA ASP A 117 6.93 -3.65 -1.13
C ASP A 117 6.65 -2.18 -0.81
N THR A 118 6.94 -1.29 -1.76
CA THR A 118 6.69 0.14 -1.64
C THR A 118 6.17 0.73 -2.95
N SER A 119 5.96 2.05 -3.01
CA SER A 119 5.53 2.73 -4.23
C SER A 119 5.81 4.22 -4.14
N THR A 120 6.03 4.83 -5.31
CA THR A 120 6.21 6.28 -5.52
C THR A 120 5.16 7.16 -4.82
N HIS A 121 3.89 6.74 -4.80
CA HIS A 121 2.79 7.53 -4.23
C HIS A 121 2.62 7.36 -2.71
N PHE A 122 3.32 6.41 -2.08
CA PHE A 122 3.21 6.18 -0.63
C PHE A 122 3.86 7.32 0.15
N GLY A 123 3.03 8.22 0.68
CA GLY A 123 3.47 9.42 1.37
C GLY A 123 4.31 10.34 0.48
N HIS A 124 3.97 10.46 -0.81
CA HIS A 124 4.75 11.21 -1.81
C HIS A 124 6.24 10.78 -1.87
N GLY A 125 6.51 9.48 -1.79
CA GLY A 125 7.86 8.91 -1.83
C GLY A 125 8.55 8.80 -0.45
N ALA A 126 7.90 9.24 0.63
CA ALA A 126 8.45 9.10 1.98
C ALA A 126 8.70 7.63 2.37
N SER A 127 7.85 6.71 1.91
CA SER A 127 8.03 5.27 2.16
C SER A 127 9.30 4.73 1.49
N GLU A 128 9.54 5.07 0.22
CA GLU A 128 10.75 4.68 -0.50
C GLU A 128 12.02 5.23 0.16
N THR A 129 11.97 6.48 0.61
CA THR A 129 13.09 7.12 1.31
C THR A 129 13.40 6.41 2.64
N PHE A 130 12.36 6.11 3.42
CA PHE A 130 12.45 5.36 4.67
C PHE A 130 13.05 3.95 4.46
N VAL A 131 12.54 3.21 3.46
CA VAL A 131 13.03 1.86 3.11
C VAL A 131 14.49 1.93 2.69
N GLY A 132 14.85 2.87 1.80
CA GLY A 132 16.21 3.04 1.33
C GLY A 132 17.19 3.32 2.46
N LYS A 133 16.89 4.30 3.31
CA LYS A 133 17.71 4.64 4.48
C LYS A 133 17.90 3.45 5.43
N THR A 134 16.82 2.73 5.74
CA THR A 134 16.86 1.57 6.65
C THR A 134 17.69 0.43 6.05
N LEU A 135 17.55 0.13 4.76
CA LEU A 135 18.36 -0.89 4.10
C LEU A 135 19.83 -0.52 4.04
N GLN A 136 20.15 0.74 3.70
CA GLN A 136 21.54 1.22 3.68
C GLN A 136 22.20 1.11 5.06
N GLU A 137 21.47 1.44 6.13
CA GLU A 137 21.93 1.22 7.49
C GLU A 137 22.25 -0.27 7.75
N LEU A 138 21.33 -1.17 7.41
CA LEU A 138 21.52 -2.61 7.64
C LEU A 138 22.65 -3.21 6.80
N PHE A 139 22.86 -2.72 5.57
CA PHE A 139 23.98 -3.11 4.72
C PHE A 139 25.32 -2.65 5.30
N GLN A 140 25.39 -1.41 5.79
CA GLN A 140 26.60 -0.87 6.43
C GLN A 140 26.95 -1.61 7.73
N GLN A 141 25.93 -2.12 8.44
CA GLN A 141 26.10 -2.92 9.65
C GLN A 141 26.34 -4.41 9.38
N ASP A 142 26.44 -4.84 8.11
CA ASP A 142 26.54 -6.25 7.67
C ASP A 142 25.47 -7.17 8.29
N LYS A 143 24.29 -6.60 8.61
CA LYS A 143 23.15 -7.35 9.17
C LYS A 143 22.39 -8.11 8.08
N VAL A 144 22.44 -7.61 6.85
CA VAL A 144 21.87 -8.23 5.65
C VAL A 144 22.64 -7.71 4.42
N LYS A 145 22.58 -8.43 3.31
CA LYS A 145 23.19 -8.03 2.04
C LYS A 145 22.13 -7.68 1.00
N ARG A 146 22.46 -6.80 0.05
CA ARG A 146 21.54 -6.38 -1.02
C ARG A 146 21.00 -7.56 -1.82
N GLU A 147 21.85 -8.53 -2.14
CA GLU A 147 21.49 -9.75 -2.85
C GLU A 147 20.49 -10.66 -2.13
N GLN A 148 20.24 -10.45 -0.83
CA GLN A 148 19.31 -11.26 -0.04
C GLN A 148 17.89 -10.72 0.00
N ILE A 149 17.70 -9.43 -0.32
CA ILE A 149 16.42 -8.72 -0.18
C ILE A 149 15.83 -8.41 -1.55
N VAL A 150 14.54 -8.69 -1.73
CA VAL A 150 13.76 -8.35 -2.91
C VAL A 150 12.98 -7.06 -2.64
N VAL A 151 13.28 -6.02 -3.41
CA VAL A 151 12.62 -4.71 -3.32
C VAL A 151 11.70 -4.50 -4.51
N ILE A 152 10.44 -4.22 -4.22
CA ILE A 152 9.37 -3.95 -5.18
C ILE A 152 8.98 -2.49 -5.06
N SER A 153 8.92 -1.78 -6.19
CA SER A 153 8.28 -0.47 -6.27
C SER A 153 7.30 -0.40 -7.43
N LYS A 154 6.44 0.62 -7.42
CA LYS A 154 5.34 0.79 -8.37
C LYS A 154 5.11 2.23 -8.74
N ALA A 155 4.61 2.46 -9.95
CA ALA A 155 4.13 3.77 -10.39
C ALA A 155 2.86 3.69 -11.22
N GLY A 156 2.11 4.79 -11.24
CA GLY A 156 0.86 4.93 -11.99
C GLY A 156 0.12 6.20 -11.59
N PHE A 157 0.06 6.48 -10.29
CA PHE A 157 -0.54 7.70 -9.75
C PHE A 157 0.32 8.92 -10.00
N ILE A 158 -0.28 9.98 -10.53
CA ILE A 158 0.29 11.33 -10.60
C ILE A 158 -0.45 12.16 -9.55
N LEU A 159 0.29 12.55 -8.50
CA LEU A 159 -0.26 13.32 -7.39
C LEU A 159 0.18 14.79 -7.48
N PRO A 160 -0.71 15.75 -7.17
CA PRO A 160 -0.29 17.12 -6.96
C PRO A 160 0.73 17.19 -5.81
N PRO A 161 1.57 18.23 -5.78
CA PRO A 161 2.50 18.42 -4.68
C PRO A 161 1.74 18.52 -3.35
N PRO A 162 2.32 18.03 -2.24
CA PRO A 162 1.70 18.17 -0.93
C PRO A 162 1.48 19.65 -0.62
N PRO A 163 0.38 20.01 0.09
CA PRO A 163 0.17 21.38 0.52
C PRO A 163 1.37 21.84 1.36
N SER A 164 1.90 23.03 1.06
CA SER A 164 3.00 23.61 1.83
C SER A 164 2.59 23.71 3.30
N PRO A 165 3.43 23.30 4.26
CA PRO A 165 3.12 23.51 5.67
C PRO A 165 2.96 25.01 5.88
N SER A 166 1.73 25.44 6.20
CA SER A 166 1.47 26.81 6.59
C SER A 166 2.38 27.13 7.77
N ALA A 167 3.25 28.14 7.61
CA ALA A 167 4.09 28.62 8.68
C ALA A 167 3.20 28.92 9.89
N THR A 168 3.33 28.11 10.95
CA THR A 168 2.77 28.41 12.26
C THR A 168 3.48 29.68 12.72
N THR A 169 2.84 30.83 12.50
CA THR A 169 3.29 32.09 13.11
C THR A 169 3.22 31.91 14.63
N PRO A 170 4.30 32.18 15.38
CA PRO A 170 4.23 32.23 16.84
C PRO A 170 3.23 33.31 17.23
N SER A 171 2.29 32.97 18.10
CA SER A 171 1.34 33.90 18.66
C SER A 171 2.07 35.01 19.43
N SER A 172 1.87 36.25 19.00
CA SER A 172 2.04 37.43 19.85
C SER A 172 0.81 38.33 19.67
N SER A 173 0.14 38.58 20.78
CA SER A 173 -1.11 39.37 20.90
C SER A 173 -0.82 40.89 20.83
N PRO A 174 -1.82 41.78 21.03
CA PRO A 174 -2.73 42.29 19.99
C PRO A 174 -2.64 43.82 19.82
N SER A 175 -2.95 44.38 18.64
CA SER A 175 -3.54 45.73 18.55
C SER A 175 -4.10 46.10 17.16
N THR A 176 -5.36 46.51 17.19
CA THR A 176 -6.05 47.57 16.41
C THR A 176 -6.14 47.54 14.86
N ALA A 177 -7.39 47.37 14.42
CA ALA A 177 -8.15 48.16 13.44
C ALA A 177 -7.97 47.95 11.91
N ASN A 178 -9.10 47.53 11.33
CA ASN A 178 -9.71 47.86 10.02
C ASN A 178 -8.96 47.53 8.72
N SER A 179 -9.51 46.61 7.93
CA SER A 179 -10.41 46.95 6.81
C SER A 179 -10.81 45.69 6.02
N SER A 180 -12.01 45.75 5.46
CA SER A 180 -12.65 44.76 4.60
C SER A 180 -11.86 44.43 3.33
N THR A 181 -11.67 43.13 3.05
CA THR A 181 -11.58 42.63 1.67
C THR A 181 -11.83 41.12 1.60
N THR A 182 -12.76 40.75 0.74
CA THR A 182 -13.07 39.41 0.25
C THR A 182 -11.86 38.70 -0.40
N SER A 183 -11.57 37.45 -0.02
CA SER A 183 -10.85 36.45 -0.83
C SER A 183 -10.95 35.07 -0.17
N SER A 184 -11.60 34.06 -0.77
CA SER A 184 -11.06 33.09 -1.75
C SER A 184 -10.39 31.86 -1.11
N PRO A 185 -10.50 30.67 -1.74
CA PRO A 185 -10.09 29.40 -1.15
C PRO A 185 -8.58 29.28 -1.01
N THR A 186 -8.19 28.56 0.03
CA THR A 186 -6.86 28.19 0.50
C THR A 186 -5.86 27.98 -0.65
N THR A 187 -4.95 28.93 -0.85
CA THR A 187 -3.89 28.88 -1.85
C THR A 187 -2.85 27.83 -1.46
N ALA A 188 -2.83 26.70 -2.19
CA ALA A 188 -1.55 26.10 -2.56
C ALA A 188 -0.71 27.19 -3.23
N THR A 189 0.59 27.26 -2.95
CA THR A 189 1.46 28.28 -3.55
C THR A 189 1.32 28.23 -5.08
N ALA A 190 0.99 29.35 -5.72
CA ALA A 190 0.74 29.42 -7.17
C ALA A 190 1.90 28.79 -7.99
N SER A 191 3.13 28.88 -7.46
CA SER A 191 4.32 28.24 -8.03
C SER A 191 4.26 26.70 -8.05
N GLY A 192 3.71 26.06 -7.02
CA GLY A 192 3.58 24.60 -6.94
C GLY A 192 2.50 24.06 -7.88
N THR A 193 1.39 24.80 -8.01
CA THR A 193 0.31 24.46 -8.94
C THR A 193 0.76 24.60 -10.40
N LEU A 194 1.48 25.67 -10.75
CA LEU A 194 2.01 25.88 -12.09
C LEU A 194 3.04 24.79 -12.47
N ALA A 195 4.00 24.50 -11.58
CA ALA A 195 4.99 23.45 -11.82
C ALA A 195 4.36 22.05 -11.99
N PHE A 196 3.28 21.77 -11.26
CA PHE A 196 2.53 20.53 -11.42
C PHE A 196 1.79 20.48 -12.77
N GLN A 197 1.16 21.57 -13.18
CA GLN A 197 0.50 21.65 -14.49
C GLN A 197 1.49 21.51 -15.65
N GLU A 198 2.67 22.14 -15.57
CA GLU A 198 3.74 21.97 -16.54
C GLU A 198 4.23 20.51 -16.59
N SER A 199 4.48 19.90 -15.43
CA SER A 199 4.85 18.49 -15.33
C SER A 199 3.79 17.56 -15.95
N LEU A 200 2.51 17.80 -15.65
CA LEU A 200 1.40 17.03 -16.21
C LEU A 200 1.31 17.19 -17.73
N SER A 201 1.51 18.42 -18.25
CA SER A 201 1.49 18.70 -19.68
C SER A 201 2.62 18.01 -20.47
N SER A 202 3.71 17.64 -19.78
CA SER A 202 4.82 16.88 -20.37
C SER A 202 4.54 15.38 -20.49
N VAL A 203 3.47 14.87 -19.86
CA VAL A 203 3.06 13.46 -19.93
C VAL A 203 2.13 13.26 -21.13
N PRO A 204 2.54 12.51 -22.17
CA PRO A 204 1.77 12.43 -23.43
C PRO A 204 0.39 11.76 -23.30
N SER A 205 0.25 10.77 -22.42
CA SER A 205 -1.01 10.07 -22.14
C SER A 205 -1.22 9.99 -20.64
N TYR A 206 -2.31 10.60 -20.14
CA TYR A 206 -2.75 10.47 -18.76
C TYR A 206 -4.28 10.48 -18.69
N ALA A 207 -4.82 9.91 -17.61
CA ALA A 207 -6.22 9.96 -17.22
C ALA A 207 -6.39 10.92 -16.03
N LYS A 208 -7.43 11.74 -16.05
CA LYS A 208 -7.88 12.55 -14.91
C LYS A 208 -9.01 11.80 -14.20
N ILE A 209 -8.73 11.35 -12.98
CA ILE A 209 -9.67 10.56 -12.16
C ILE A 209 -10.52 11.49 -11.28
N SER A 210 -9.88 12.50 -10.69
CA SER A 210 -10.51 13.59 -9.94
C SER A 210 -9.68 14.88 -10.09
N ASP A 211 -10.11 15.99 -9.49
CA ASP A 211 -9.35 17.25 -9.56
C ASP A 211 -7.96 17.16 -8.93
N SER A 212 -7.77 16.24 -7.98
CA SER A 212 -6.53 16.02 -7.23
C SER A 212 -5.85 14.68 -7.52
N SER A 213 -6.30 13.93 -8.55
CA SER A 213 -5.78 12.60 -8.84
C SER A 213 -5.75 12.31 -10.33
N TYR A 214 -4.55 12.01 -10.83
CA TYR A 214 -4.29 11.69 -12.23
C TYR A 214 -3.56 10.35 -12.32
N HIS A 215 -3.57 9.73 -13.49
CA HIS A 215 -2.98 8.41 -13.70
C HIS A 215 -2.27 8.31 -15.05
N SER A 216 -1.08 7.71 -15.08
CA SER A 216 -0.39 7.42 -16.33
C SER A 216 0.51 6.20 -16.18
N ILE A 217 0.53 5.38 -17.24
CA ILE A 217 1.50 4.31 -17.44
C ILE A 217 2.39 4.58 -18.66
N HIS A 218 2.41 5.82 -19.16
CA HIS A 218 3.16 6.16 -20.36
C HIS A 218 4.68 5.99 -20.14
N PRO A 219 5.45 5.48 -21.13
CA PRO A 219 6.88 5.24 -21.01
C PRO A 219 7.71 6.40 -20.43
N SER A 220 7.49 7.63 -20.89
CA SER A 220 8.21 8.80 -20.38
C SER A 220 7.94 9.08 -18.89
N TYR A 221 6.70 8.85 -18.45
CA TYR A 221 6.33 8.97 -17.05
C TYR A 221 7.00 7.87 -16.22
N LEU A 222 6.89 6.62 -16.64
CA LEU A 222 7.52 5.48 -15.97
C LEU A 222 9.04 5.67 -15.83
N LYS A 223 9.71 6.21 -16.85
CA LYS A 223 11.14 6.56 -16.80
C LYS A 223 11.49 7.49 -15.65
N SER A 224 10.72 8.58 -15.51
CA SER A 224 10.92 9.55 -14.44
C SER A 224 10.71 8.91 -13.06
N GLN A 225 9.68 8.07 -12.95
CA GLN A 225 9.32 7.42 -11.70
C GLN A 225 10.35 6.38 -11.27
N ILE A 226 10.83 5.52 -12.18
CA ILE A 226 11.90 4.55 -11.89
C ILE A 226 13.17 5.29 -11.43
N THR A 227 13.52 6.39 -12.08
CA THR A 227 14.68 7.21 -11.69
C THR A 227 14.56 7.74 -10.28
N ALA A 228 13.44 8.38 -9.97
CA ALA A 228 13.21 8.94 -8.66
C ALA A 228 13.08 7.85 -7.56
N SER A 229 12.53 6.68 -7.89
CA SER A 229 12.47 5.52 -6.99
C SER A 229 13.86 5.01 -6.62
N LEU A 230 14.74 4.82 -7.61
CA LEU A 230 16.13 4.37 -7.39
C LEU A 230 16.91 5.36 -6.51
N GLU A 231 16.73 6.66 -6.74
CA GLU A 231 17.34 7.72 -5.92
C GLU A 231 16.85 7.67 -4.47
N ARG A 232 15.52 7.63 -4.24
CA ARG A 232 14.94 7.58 -2.89
C ARG A 232 15.33 6.31 -2.13
N LEU A 233 15.30 5.16 -2.82
CA LEU A 233 15.68 3.88 -2.26
C LEU A 233 17.20 3.74 -2.10
N GLN A 234 18.00 4.61 -2.73
CA GLN A 234 19.45 4.52 -2.78
C GLN A 234 19.92 3.15 -3.31
N LEU A 235 19.30 2.70 -4.42
CA LEU A 235 19.59 1.44 -5.08
C LEU A 235 19.93 1.70 -6.54
N ASP A 236 20.81 0.88 -7.12
CA ASP A 236 21.07 0.93 -8.57
C ASP A 236 20.01 0.16 -9.37
N LYS A 237 19.31 -0.78 -8.72
CA LYS A 237 18.33 -1.67 -9.36
C LYS A 237 17.18 -2.06 -8.43
N LEU A 238 15.95 -2.01 -8.96
CA LEU A 238 14.76 -2.63 -8.37
C LEU A 238 14.67 -4.10 -8.79
N ASP A 239 14.21 -4.98 -7.90
CA ASP A 239 14.08 -6.39 -8.27
C ASP A 239 12.84 -6.63 -9.13
N ILE A 240 11.72 -5.97 -8.77
CA ILE A 240 10.48 -5.95 -9.56
C ILE A 240 9.90 -4.53 -9.56
N PHE A 241 9.50 -4.04 -10.73
CA PHE A 241 8.75 -2.79 -10.86
C PHE A 241 7.33 -3.05 -11.36
N MET A 242 6.30 -2.48 -10.73
CA MET A 242 4.92 -2.71 -11.14
C MET A 242 4.22 -1.47 -11.71
N LEU A 243 3.42 -1.70 -12.76
CA LEU A 243 2.36 -0.76 -13.11
C LEU A 243 1.30 -0.80 -12.00
N ASN A 244 0.98 0.35 -11.41
CA ASN A 244 0.13 0.41 -10.23
C ASN A 244 -1.31 0.80 -10.60
N ASN A 245 -2.23 -0.15 -10.54
CA ASN A 245 -3.66 -0.02 -10.82
C ASN A 245 -3.98 0.65 -12.16
N PRO A 246 -3.45 0.14 -13.30
CA PRO A 246 -3.70 0.73 -14.61
C PRO A 246 -5.20 0.82 -14.95
N GLU A 247 -6.05 -0.03 -14.37
CA GLU A 247 -7.50 0.01 -14.51
C GLU A 247 -8.11 1.37 -14.13
N ARG A 248 -7.44 2.15 -13.26
CA ARG A 248 -7.87 3.49 -12.87
C ARG A 248 -8.08 4.40 -14.08
N MET A 249 -7.30 4.21 -15.15
CA MET A 249 -7.42 5.04 -16.35
C MET A 249 -8.80 4.92 -17.02
N LEU A 250 -9.52 3.81 -16.83
CA LEU A 250 -10.89 3.63 -17.34
C LEU A 250 -11.90 4.60 -16.70
N GLY A 251 -11.59 5.14 -15.52
CA GLY A 251 -12.42 6.15 -14.85
C GLY A 251 -12.23 7.58 -15.38
N ASP A 252 -11.45 7.78 -16.44
CA ASP A 252 -11.22 9.10 -17.04
C ASP A 252 -12.51 9.75 -17.52
N LYS A 253 -12.75 10.98 -17.07
CA LYS A 253 -13.89 11.80 -17.51
C LYS A 253 -13.46 12.97 -18.41
N HIS A 254 -12.16 13.12 -18.68
CA HIS A 254 -11.59 14.27 -19.35
C HIS A 254 -11.56 14.11 -20.88
N LEU A 255 -11.24 12.92 -21.38
CA LEU A 255 -11.17 12.66 -22.81
C LEU A 255 -12.57 12.39 -23.39
N PRO A 256 -12.89 12.92 -24.59
CA PRO A 256 -14.10 12.53 -25.31
C PRO A 256 -14.11 11.02 -25.56
N GLY A 257 -15.03 10.30 -24.90
CA GLY A 257 -15.11 8.83 -24.96
C GLY A 257 -14.22 8.07 -23.97
N GLY A 258 -13.47 8.76 -23.11
CA GLY A 258 -12.64 8.18 -22.04
C GLY A 258 -11.56 7.21 -22.52
N PHE A 259 -11.02 6.42 -21.58
CA PHE A 259 -10.18 5.27 -21.91
C PHE A 259 -11.05 4.03 -22.08
N SER A 260 -11.02 3.42 -23.27
CA SER A 260 -11.61 2.09 -23.48
C SER A 260 -10.67 0.99 -23.01
N LYS A 261 -11.21 -0.20 -22.66
CA LYS A 261 -10.38 -1.37 -22.32
C LYS A 261 -9.41 -1.75 -23.45
N SER A 262 -9.85 -1.68 -24.70
CA SER A 262 -9.00 -2.00 -25.86
C SER A 262 -7.83 -1.02 -26.03
N ARG A 263 -8.04 0.27 -25.77
CA ARG A 263 -6.97 1.26 -25.71
C ARG A 263 -6.01 0.96 -24.56
N LEU A 264 -6.55 0.71 -23.37
CA LEU A 264 -5.73 0.45 -22.19
C LEU A 264 -4.87 -0.82 -22.32
N TYR A 265 -5.38 -1.89 -22.93
CA TYR A 265 -4.56 -3.07 -23.22
C TYR A 265 -3.36 -2.76 -24.13
N LYS A 266 -3.53 -1.85 -25.12
CA LYS A 266 -2.43 -1.40 -25.98
C LYS A 266 -1.42 -0.56 -25.20
N GLU A 267 -1.88 0.39 -24.39
CA GLU A 267 -1.00 1.22 -23.56
C GLU A 267 -0.23 0.37 -22.53
N ILE A 268 -0.83 -0.68 -21.97
CA ILE A 268 -0.12 -1.66 -21.11
C ILE A 268 0.95 -2.41 -21.91
N ALA A 269 0.65 -2.85 -23.14
CA ALA A 269 1.61 -3.55 -23.97
C ALA A 269 2.82 -2.66 -24.33
N GLU A 270 2.59 -1.39 -24.65
CA GLU A 270 3.62 -0.38 -24.91
C GLU A 270 4.44 -0.06 -23.65
N ALA A 271 3.79 0.10 -22.50
CA ALA A 271 4.46 0.26 -21.22
C ALA A 271 5.38 -0.93 -20.92
N PHE A 272 4.92 -2.16 -21.16
CA PHE A 272 5.75 -3.37 -21.01
C PHE A 272 6.93 -3.40 -21.99
N ALA A 273 6.76 -2.92 -23.23
CA ALA A 273 7.85 -2.85 -24.20
C ALA A 273 8.94 -1.88 -23.72
N TYR A 274 8.55 -0.72 -23.18
CA TYR A 274 9.50 0.19 -22.53
C TYR A 274 10.16 -0.43 -21.29
N LEU A 275 9.41 -1.14 -20.45
CA LEU A 275 9.98 -1.78 -19.26
C LEU A 275 10.96 -2.91 -19.61
N ASP A 276 10.88 -3.53 -20.78
CA ASP A 276 11.94 -4.42 -21.27
C ASP A 276 13.27 -3.68 -21.49
N GLU A 277 13.22 -2.44 -21.98
CA GLU A 277 14.41 -1.61 -22.14
C GLU A 277 15.04 -1.29 -20.78
N GLU A 278 14.24 -1.04 -19.75
CA GLU A 278 14.72 -0.82 -18.38
C GLU A 278 15.30 -2.11 -17.75
N VAL A 279 14.77 -3.28 -18.10
CA VAL A 279 15.39 -4.57 -17.75
C VAL A 279 16.74 -4.74 -18.46
N ALA A 280 16.79 -4.45 -19.77
CA ALA A 280 18.02 -4.54 -20.55
C ALA A 280 19.08 -3.54 -20.07
N ALA A 281 18.67 -2.36 -19.61
CA ALA A 281 19.52 -1.35 -18.98
C ALA A 281 19.97 -1.74 -17.56
N GLY A 282 19.44 -2.83 -16.99
CA GLY A 282 19.78 -3.32 -15.67
C GLY A 282 19.22 -2.47 -14.51
N ARG A 283 18.23 -1.62 -14.76
CA ARG A 283 17.61 -0.76 -13.75
C ARG A 283 16.47 -1.45 -12.99
N ILE A 284 15.84 -2.43 -13.62
CA ILE A 284 14.83 -3.29 -12.99
C ILE A 284 15.11 -4.78 -13.31
N GLY A 285 14.77 -5.70 -12.41
CA GLY A 285 14.95 -7.14 -12.61
C GLY A 285 13.83 -7.79 -13.44
N GLY A 286 12.65 -7.22 -13.40
CA GLY A 286 11.45 -7.62 -14.14
C GLY A 286 10.31 -6.70 -13.76
N TYR A 287 9.14 -6.92 -14.35
CA TYR A 287 7.99 -6.07 -14.08
C TYR A 287 6.67 -6.84 -13.89
N GLY A 288 5.69 -6.15 -13.32
CA GLY A 288 4.38 -6.68 -13.02
C GLY A 288 3.25 -5.67 -13.08
N ILE A 289 2.06 -6.10 -12.67
CA ILE A 289 0.88 -5.25 -12.49
C ILE A 289 0.34 -5.43 -11.08
N CYS A 290 0.22 -4.33 -10.34
CA CYS A 290 -0.63 -4.27 -9.15
C CYS A 290 -2.03 -3.84 -9.60
N SER A 291 -3.08 -4.52 -9.16
CA SER A 291 -4.46 -4.21 -9.56
C SER A 291 -5.46 -4.58 -8.49
N ASN A 292 -6.49 -3.75 -8.34
CA ASN A 292 -7.63 -4.05 -7.48
C ASN A 292 -8.72 -4.85 -8.22
N ALA A 293 -8.75 -4.82 -9.56
CA ALA A 293 -9.87 -5.37 -10.34
C ALA A 293 -9.50 -6.61 -11.17
N LEU A 294 -8.21 -6.94 -11.31
CA LEU A 294 -7.73 -8.04 -12.17
C LEU A 294 -8.28 -9.42 -11.73
N HIS A 295 -8.62 -9.59 -10.45
CA HIS A 295 -9.22 -10.81 -9.90
C HIS A 295 -10.76 -10.86 -9.98
N MET A 296 -11.44 -9.73 -10.20
CA MET A 296 -12.91 -9.62 -10.22
C MET A 296 -13.43 -9.47 -11.65
N SER A 297 -13.82 -10.57 -12.30
CA SER A 297 -14.25 -10.55 -13.71
C SER A 297 -15.55 -9.79 -13.98
N THR A 298 -16.38 -9.59 -12.95
CA THR A 298 -17.65 -8.87 -13.00
C THR A 298 -17.50 -7.36 -12.80
N ALA A 299 -16.34 -6.90 -12.33
CA ALA A 299 -16.10 -5.48 -12.11
C ALA A 299 -16.05 -4.71 -13.45
N GLU A 300 -16.63 -3.51 -13.46
CA GLU A 300 -16.65 -2.66 -14.66
C GLU A 300 -15.24 -2.35 -15.15
N ASP A 301 -14.33 -2.09 -14.22
CA ASP A 301 -12.92 -1.79 -14.46
C ASP A 301 -12.02 -3.05 -14.57
N HIS A 302 -12.60 -4.25 -14.64
CA HIS A 302 -11.85 -5.49 -14.80
C HIS A 302 -10.94 -5.48 -16.04
N LEU A 303 -9.66 -5.81 -15.83
CA LEU A 303 -8.69 -6.09 -16.88
C LEU A 303 -8.32 -7.57 -16.89
N SER A 304 -8.54 -8.24 -18.03
CA SER A 304 -8.25 -9.66 -18.17
C SER A 304 -6.75 -9.88 -18.36
N LEU A 305 -6.15 -10.71 -17.50
CA LEU A 305 -4.75 -11.14 -17.64
C LEU A 305 -4.49 -11.78 -19.02
N LYS A 306 -5.43 -12.59 -19.51
CA LYS A 306 -5.33 -13.21 -20.84
C LYS A 306 -5.32 -12.17 -21.95
N ALA A 307 -6.16 -11.14 -21.87
CA ALA A 307 -6.19 -10.08 -22.85
C ALA A 307 -4.92 -9.22 -22.83
N ILE A 308 -4.37 -8.94 -21.65
CA ILE A 308 -3.07 -8.26 -21.49
C ILE A 308 -1.96 -9.06 -22.19
N VAL A 309 -1.88 -10.35 -21.89
CA VAL A 309 -0.90 -11.27 -22.49
C VAL A 309 -1.09 -11.35 -24.00
N GLN A 310 -2.32 -11.59 -24.47
CA GLN A 310 -2.60 -11.75 -25.89
C GLN A 310 -2.29 -10.48 -26.68
N THR A 311 -2.73 -9.31 -26.20
CA THR A 311 -2.47 -8.03 -26.86
C THR A 311 -0.96 -7.83 -27.05
N ARG A 312 -0.16 -8.15 -26.03
CA ARG A 312 1.29 -8.06 -26.12
C ARG A 312 1.90 -9.04 -27.13
N LEU A 313 1.42 -10.27 -27.17
CA LEU A 313 1.85 -11.26 -28.16
C LEU A 313 1.46 -10.87 -29.58
N ASP A 314 0.31 -10.22 -29.78
CA ASP A 314 -0.15 -9.74 -31.08
C ASP A 314 0.77 -8.65 -31.67
N PHE A 315 1.43 -7.85 -30.82
CA PHE A 315 2.51 -6.94 -31.23
C PHE A 315 3.85 -7.65 -31.54
N GLY A 316 3.94 -8.97 -31.32
CA GLY A 316 5.16 -9.75 -31.51
C GLY A 316 6.17 -9.64 -30.36
N TRP A 317 5.77 -9.11 -29.20
CA TRP A 317 6.65 -8.93 -28.04
C TRP A 317 6.61 -10.12 -27.09
N LYS A 318 7.72 -10.33 -26.37
CA LYS A 318 7.90 -11.46 -25.46
C LYS A 318 7.38 -11.17 -24.05
N LEU A 319 7.19 -12.23 -23.25
CA LEU A 319 6.71 -12.18 -21.86
C LEU A 319 7.79 -12.54 -20.82
N GLU A 320 9.05 -12.66 -21.24
CA GLU A 320 10.17 -13.12 -20.38
C GLU A 320 10.38 -12.21 -19.15
N ASN A 321 10.00 -10.93 -19.25
CA ASN A 321 10.16 -9.94 -18.20
C ASN A 321 8.87 -9.56 -17.46
N PHE A 322 7.71 -10.06 -17.90
CA PHE A 322 6.46 -9.95 -17.14
C PHE A 322 6.41 -11.08 -16.10
N VAL A 323 6.81 -10.76 -14.87
CA VAL A 323 7.15 -11.76 -13.84
C VAL A 323 6.12 -11.88 -12.72
N ALA A 324 5.28 -10.87 -12.49
CA ALA A 324 4.42 -10.86 -11.32
C ALA A 324 3.10 -10.08 -11.50
N ILE A 325 2.12 -10.43 -10.68
CA ILE A 325 0.95 -9.60 -10.39
C ILE A 325 0.81 -9.41 -8.88
N GLU A 326 0.22 -8.30 -8.47
CA GLU A 326 -0.19 -8.03 -7.09
C GLU A 326 -1.70 -7.74 -7.06
N VAL A 327 -2.45 -8.52 -6.29
CA VAL A 327 -3.92 -8.43 -6.24
C VAL A 327 -4.45 -8.68 -4.82
N PRO A 328 -5.63 -8.16 -4.46
CA PRO A 328 -6.26 -8.44 -3.18
C PRO A 328 -6.50 -9.94 -2.95
N LEU A 329 -6.29 -10.38 -1.70
CA LEU A 329 -6.77 -11.66 -1.19
C LEU A 329 -6.95 -11.56 0.32
N ASN A 330 -8.10 -12.01 0.81
CA ASN A 330 -8.37 -12.17 2.23
C ASN A 330 -9.56 -13.14 2.44
N LEU A 331 -10.10 -13.19 3.66
CA LEU A 331 -11.21 -14.07 3.99
C LEU A 331 -12.51 -13.76 3.20
N PHE A 332 -12.72 -12.51 2.78
CA PHE A 332 -13.88 -12.11 1.97
C PHE A 332 -13.57 -12.10 0.47
N GLU A 333 -12.52 -11.39 0.05
CA GLU A 333 -12.08 -11.28 -1.35
C GLU A 333 -11.28 -12.53 -1.75
N ARG A 334 -11.95 -13.55 -2.31
CA ARG A 334 -11.39 -14.89 -2.60
C ARG A 334 -11.37 -15.27 -4.08
N GLU A 335 -11.92 -14.43 -4.94
CA GLU A 335 -12.09 -14.64 -6.38
C GLU A 335 -10.76 -14.93 -7.10
N LEU A 336 -9.64 -14.46 -6.53
CA LEU A 336 -8.30 -14.79 -6.98
C LEU A 336 -8.06 -16.31 -7.08
N VAL A 337 -8.54 -17.08 -6.10
CA VAL A 337 -8.26 -18.51 -5.92
C VAL A 337 -9.49 -19.39 -6.13
N THR A 338 -10.68 -18.79 -6.30
CA THR A 338 -11.93 -19.51 -6.55
C THR A 338 -12.16 -19.73 -8.04
N ASP A 339 -12.27 -21.00 -8.45
CA ASP A 339 -12.69 -21.34 -9.81
C ASP A 339 -14.21 -21.15 -9.96
N ILE A 340 -14.63 -20.36 -10.95
CA ILE A 340 -16.05 -20.19 -11.31
C ILE A 340 -16.29 -20.99 -12.60
N PHE A 341 -16.59 -22.28 -12.48
CA PHE A 341 -16.74 -23.15 -13.64
C PHE A 341 -17.71 -22.56 -14.68
N PRO A 342 -17.34 -22.51 -15.98
CA PRO A 342 -16.15 -23.13 -16.61
C PRO A 342 -14.85 -22.30 -16.58
N ALA A 343 -14.87 -21.10 -16.02
CA ALA A 343 -13.71 -20.22 -15.93
C ALA A 343 -12.73 -20.67 -14.83
N LYS A 344 -11.44 -20.63 -15.17
CA LYS A 344 -10.35 -20.80 -14.20
C LYS A 344 -10.20 -19.53 -13.38
N SER A 345 -9.89 -19.69 -12.09
CA SER A 345 -9.42 -18.62 -11.22
C SER A 345 -8.22 -17.90 -11.83
N LEU A 346 -8.07 -16.62 -11.47
CA LEU A 346 -6.90 -15.83 -11.88
C LEU A 346 -5.60 -16.51 -11.46
N ALA A 347 -5.57 -17.16 -10.29
CA ALA A 347 -4.40 -17.86 -9.80
C ALA A 347 -3.93 -18.98 -10.74
N ARG A 348 -4.85 -19.75 -11.30
CA ARG A 348 -4.53 -20.79 -12.27
C ARG A 348 -4.07 -20.21 -13.61
N ILE A 349 -4.67 -19.09 -14.04
CA ILE A 349 -4.27 -18.39 -15.27
C ILE A 349 -2.85 -17.83 -15.11
N ALA A 350 -2.51 -17.22 -13.98
CA ALA A 350 -1.17 -16.70 -13.71
C ALA A 350 -0.11 -17.81 -13.75
N LYS A 351 -0.43 -18.98 -13.17
CA LYS A 351 0.43 -20.18 -13.20
C LYS A 351 0.72 -20.68 -14.63
N GLU A 352 -0.24 -20.59 -15.56
CA GLU A 352 -0.03 -20.96 -16.97
C GLU A 352 1.02 -20.11 -17.70
N TYR A 353 1.27 -18.89 -17.20
CA TYR A 353 2.22 -17.94 -17.78
C TYR A 353 3.48 -17.74 -16.92
N ASP A 354 3.70 -18.58 -15.91
CA ASP A 354 4.82 -18.47 -14.96
C ASP A 354 4.88 -17.10 -14.27
N ILE A 355 3.71 -16.53 -13.95
CA ILE A 355 3.57 -15.23 -13.27
C ILE A 355 3.44 -15.47 -11.77
N PHE A 356 4.35 -14.87 -11.00
CA PHE A 356 4.34 -14.92 -9.54
C PHE A 356 3.22 -14.06 -8.96
N MET A 357 2.58 -14.51 -7.88
CA MET A 357 1.46 -13.80 -7.27
C MET A 357 1.84 -13.22 -5.91
N PHE A 358 1.85 -11.89 -5.87
CA PHE A 358 1.76 -11.13 -4.64
C PHE A 358 0.30 -10.92 -4.29
N THR A 359 -0.03 -10.97 -3.01
CA THR A 359 -1.34 -10.57 -2.51
C THR A 359 -1.23 -9.41 -1.55
N ASN A 360 -2.24 -8.56 -1.52
CA ASN A 360 -2.34 -7.45 -0.57
C ASN A 360 -3.71 -7.44 0.12
N ARG A 361 -3.91 -6.45 1.00
CA ARG A 361 -5.12 -6.31 1.82
C ARG A 361 -5.51 -7.56 2.64
N PRO A 362 -4.57 -8.27 3.28
CA PRO A 362 -4.95 -9.44 4.09
C PRO A 362 -5.85 -9.06 5.28
N LEU A 363 -5.79 -7.80 5.76
CA LEU A 363 -6.52 -7.36 6.96
C LEU A 363 -7.62 -6.30 6.71
N ASN A 364 -7.81 -5.85 5.48
CA ASN A 364 -8.79 -4.80 5.15
C ASN A 364 -9.54 -5.23 3.89
N ALA A 365 -10.58 -6.02 4.08
CA ALA A 365 -11.38 -6.55 2.99
C ALA A 365 -12.35 -5.51 2.44
N ILE A 366 -12.73 -5.67 1.18
CA ILE A 366 -13.89 -5.01 0.59
C ILE A 366 -14.99 -6.07 0.43
N ALA A 367 -16.09 -5.92 1.16
CA ALA A 367 -17.23 -6.84 1.13
C ALA A 367 -18.54 -6.05 1.19
N GLY A 368 -19.52 -6.36 0.33
CA GLY A 368 -20.79 -5.62 0.24
C GLY A 368 -20.61 -4.11 -0.02
N GLY A 369 -19.56 -3.71 -0.75
CA GLY A 369 -19.21 -2.30 -0.97
C GLY A 369 -18.62 -1.57 0.25
N GLN A 370 -18.31 -2.28 1.34
CA GLN A 370 -17.82 -1.72 2.59
C GLN A 370 -16.42 -2.22 2.94
N ILE A 371 -15.68 -1.44 3.73
CA ILE A 371 -14.39 -1.87 4.29
C ILE A 371 -14.65 -2.68 5.56
N VAL A 372 -14.20 -3.93 5.56
CA VAL A 372 -14.25 -4.82 6.72
C VAL A 372 -12.82 -5.08 7.21
N THR A 373 -12.50 -4.61 8.40
CA THR A 373 -11.22 -4.90 9.05
C THR A 373 -11.23 -6.31 9.62
N LEU A 374 -10.17 -7.10 9.38
CA LEU A 374 -10.03 -8.47 9.89
C LEU A 374 -9.09 -8.50 11.09
N GLU A 375 -9.49 -7.83 12.17
CA GLU A 375 -8.72 -7.71 13.41
C GLU A 375 -9.68 -7.68 14.61
N ASN A 376 -9.35 -8.40 15.68
CA ASN A 376 -9.94 -8.23 17.01
C ASN A 376 -9.00 -7.38 17.88
N LYS A 377 -9.53 -6.44 18.67
CA LYS A 377 -8.77 -5.74 19.72
C LYS A 377 -9.02 -6.43 21.06
N GLY A 378 -8.00 -6.92 21.77
CA GLY A 378 -8.02 -7.57 23.11
C GLY A 378 -9.36 -7.81 23.86
N GLN A 379 -9.61 -9.04 24.32
CA GLN A 379 -10.90 -9.46 24.93
C GLN A 379 -11.13 -9.01 26.39
N HIS A 380 -10.11 -8.54 27.10
CA HIS A 380 -10.21 -8.24 28.53
C HIS A 380 -10.97 -6.91 28.78
N SER A 381 -12.24 -7.02 29.19
CA SER A 381 -13.19 -5.97 29.69
C SER A 381 -14.37 -5.54 28.79
N ARG A 382 -14.74 -6.31 27.75
CA ARG A 382 -15.70 -5.79 26.75
C ARG A 382 -17.18 -5.75 27.15
N GLN A 383 -17.66 -6.63 28.03
CA GLN A 383 -19.09 -6.61 28.41
C GLN A 383 -19.44 -5.33 29.18
N GLU A 384 -18.64 -5.00 30.21
CA GLU A 384 -18.79 -3.75 30.96
C GLU A 384 -18.55 -2.52 30.09
N THR A 385 -17.62 -2.61 29.13
CA THR A 385 -17.33 -1.52 28.18
C THR A 385 -18.50 -1.30 27.21
N ALA A 386 -19.14 -2.37 26.74
CA ALA A 386 -20.27 -2.27 25.81
C ALA A 386 -21.49 -1.60 26.44
N THR A 387 -21.85 -1.99 27.68
CA THR A 387 -22.94 -1.33 28.41
C THR A 387 -22.62 0.14 28.64
N LYS A 388 -21.41 0.47 29.11
CA LYS A 388 -20.99 1.86 29.28
C LYS A 388 -21.06 2.69 28.00
N ILE A 389 -20.68 2.11 26.85
CA ILE A 389 -20.76 2.81 25.55
C ILE A 389 -22.23 3.08 25.18
N LEU A 390 -23.13 2.12 25.38
CA LEU A 390 -24.55 2.31 25.10
C LEU A 390 -25.17 3.37 26.03
N ASP A 391 -24.87 3.31 27.32
CA ASP A 391 -25.34 4.31 28.30
C ASP A 391 -24.80 5.70 27.96
N THR A 392 -23.53 5.80 27.57
CA THR A 392 -22.91 7.09 27.16
C THR A 392 -23.56 7.62 25.88
N LEU A 393 -23.82 6.75 24.90
CA LEU A 393 -24.47 7.14 23.66
C LEU A 393 -25.90 7.64 23.90
N ASP A 394 -26.67 6.98 24.76
CA ASP A 394 -28.03 7.38 25.15
C ASP A 394 -28.04 8.74 25.85
N LEU A 395 -27.09 8.97 26.77
CA LEU A 395 -26.91 10.27 27.42
C LEU A 395 -26.54 11.37 26.43
N SER A 396 -25.67 11.10 25.45
CA SER A 396 -25.28 12.08 24.43
C SER A 396 -26.43 12.41 23.47
N PHE A 397 -27.25 11.44 23.10
CA PHE A 397 -28.49 11.70 22.34
C PHE A 397 -29.45 12.57 23.13
N THR A 398 -29.67 12.24 24.41
CA THR A 398 -30.57 12.98 25.31
C THR A 398 -30.09 14.42 25.50
N SER A 399 -28.80 14.62 25.80
CA SER A 399 -28.19 15.94 25.98
C SER A 399 -28.39 16.84 24.75
N LEU A 400 -28.16 16.30 23.55
CA LEU A 400 -28.35 17.08 22.32
C LEU A 400 -29.84 17.36 22.06
N ALA A 401 -30.72 16.37 22.24
CA ALA A 401 -32.16 16.52 22.04
C ALA A 401 -32.78 17.58 22.98
N GLU A 402 -32.34 17.64 24.24
CA GLU A 402 -32.75 18.70 25.18
C GLU A 402 -32.38 20.09 24.65
N MET A 403 -31.17 20.26 24.12
CA MET A 403 -30.76 21.53 23.52
C MET A 403 -31.55 21.90 22.27
N GLU A 404 -31.94 20.92 21.45
CA GLU A 404 -32.76 21.10 20.25
C GLU A 404 -34.21 21.50 20.59
N LEU A 405 -34.68 21.19 21.80
CA LEU A 405 -35.93 21.72 22.34
C LEU A 405 -35.72 23.15 22.85
N ASP A 406 -34.68 23.40 23.65
CA ASP A 406 -34.38 24.73 24.21
C ASP A 406 -34.33 25.81 23.13
N ILE A 407 -33.67 25.54 21.99
CA ILE A 407 -33.52 26.55 20.93
C ILE A 407 -34.85 26.97 20.32
N LYS A 408 -35.85 26.09 20.26
CA LYS A 408 -37.18 26.41 19.70
C LYS A 408 -37.91 27.44 20.55
N ASP A 409 -37.63 27.48 21.85
CA ASP A 409 -38.19 28.46 22.77
C ASP A 409 -37.36 29.76 22.83
N MET A 410 -36.09 29.72 22.38
CA MET A 410 -35.16 30.85 22.42
C MET A 410 -35.19 31.74 21.17
N ILE A 411 -35.63 31.23 20.01
CA ILE A 411 -35.67 32.01 18.76
C ILE A 411 -37.05 31.99 18.10
N GLU A 412 -37.48 33.15 17.59
CA GLU A 412 -38.77 33.28 16.90
C GLU A 412 -38.75 32.68 15.49
N GLU A 413 -37.58 32.62 14.85
CA GLU A 413 -37.45 32.10 13.49
C GLU A 413 -37.42 30.56 13.46
N GLU A 414 -38.61 29.98 13.31
CA GLU A 414 -38.80 28.52 13.25
C GLU A 414 -37.95 27.85 12.16
N SER A 415 -37.72 28.50 11.02
CA SER A 415 -36.86 27.99 9.94
C SER A 415 -35.40 27.82 10.33
N LEU A 416 -34.89 28.62 11.27
CA LEU A 416 -33.55 28.45 11.82
C LEU A 416 -33.51 27.34 12.87
N ALA A 417 -34.54 27.24 13.71
CA ALA A 417 -34.62 26.20 14.74
C ALA A 417 -34.67 24.78 14.13
N LEU A 418 -35.38 24.62 13.00
CA LEU A 418 -35.49 23.35 12.27
C LEU A 418 -34.17 22.83 11.69
N LYS A 419 -33.10 23.65 11.67
CA LYS A 419 -31.76 23.20 11.25
C LYS A 419 -31.03 22.40 12.33
N PHE A 420 -31.51 22.46 13.58
CA PHE A 420 -30.91 21.80 14.74
C PHE A 420 -31.80 20.63 15.19
N VAL A 421 -31.83 19.58 14.38
CA VAL A 421 -32.55 18.31 14.64
C VAL A 421 -31.64 17.10 14.41
N TRP A 422 -30.35 17.27 14.69
CA TRP A 422 -29.32 16.28 14.44
C TRP A 422 -29.42 15.07 15.36
N SER A 423 -29.96 15.22 16.58
CA SER A 423 -30.18 14.09 17.48
C SER A 423 -31.13 13.05 16.84
N GLU A 424 -32.26 13.51 16.29
CA GLU A 424 -33.26 12.67 15.61
C GLU A 424 -32.69 12.06 14.32
N ILE A 425 -32.11 12.89 13.44
CA ILE A 425 -31.51 12.44 12.17
C ILE A 425 -30.47 11.33 12.41
N LEU A 426 -29.57 11.53 13.38
CA LEU A 426 -28.51 10.56 13.66
C LEU A 426 -29.06 9.29 14.33
N SER A 427 -30.06 9.40 15.18
CA SER A 427 -30.72 8.26 15.84
C SER A 427 -31.43 7.36 14.82
N GLU A 428 -32.23 7.94 13.92
CA GLU A 428 -32.93 7.19 12.86
C GLU A 428 -31.96 6.47 11.91
N ASN A 429 -30.78 7.05 11.71
CA ASN A 429 -29.75 6.52 10.81
C ASN A 429 -28.70 5.64 11.53
N LEU A 430 -28.81 5.44 12.84
CA LEU A 430 -27.76 4.79 13.64
C LEU A 430 -27.46 3.36 13.16
N ALA A 431 -28.49 2.57 12.84
CA ALA A 431 -28.33 1.21 12.33
C ALA A 431 -27.57 1.17 10.98
N ARG A 432 -27.79 2.18 10.12
CA ARG A 432 -27.07 2.30 8.85
C ARG A 432 -25.63 2.75 9.06
N LEU A 433 -25.40 3.66 10.00
CA LEU A 433 -24.05 4.11 10.36
C LEU A 433 -23.22 2.97 10.97
N SER A 434 -23.79 2.17 11.86
CA SER A 434 -23.07 1.07 12.52
C SER A 434 -22.67 -0.04 11.56
N ALA A 435 -23.31 -0.15 10.39
CA ALA A 435 -22.92 -1.12 9.37
C ALA A 435 -21.45 -0.94 8.93
N ASN A 436 -20.96 0.30 8.82
CA ASN A 436 -19.61 0.62 8.38
C ASN A 436 -18.98 1.75 9.21
N TYR A 437 -18.11 1.37 10.15
CA TYR A 437 -17.37 2.30 11.00
C TYR A 437 -16.61 3.38 10.21
N PHE A 438 -15.89 3.02 9.14
CA PHE A 438 -15.06 3.98 8.39
C PHE A 438 -15.92 5.00 7.65
N ALA A 439 -16.99 4.54 7.01
CA ALA A 439 -17.93 5.42 6.32
C ALA A 439 -18.68 6.32 7.32
N ALA A 440 -19.14 5.76 8.44
CA ALA A 440 -19.79 6.54 9.49
C ALA A 440 -18.86 7.61 10.05
N LYS A 441 -17.64 7.26 10.45
CA LYS A 441 -16.65 8.22 10.93
C LYS A 441 -16.37 9.31 9.90
N HIS A 442 -16.18 8.94 8.63
CA HIS A 442 -15.93 9.91 7.57
C HIS A 442 -17.12 10.86 7.37
N PHE A 443 -18.34 10.33 7.30
CA PHE A 443 -19.57 11.10 7.16
C PHE A 443 -19.76 12.08 8.34
N LEU A 444 -19.57 11.60 9.57
CA LEU A 444 -19.68 12.42 10.77
C LEU A 444 -18.66 13.57 10.78
N GLU A 445 -17.40 13.28 10.43
CA GLU A 445 -16.32 14.27 10.45
C GLU A 445 -16.33 15.24 9.26
N ARG A 446 -16.78 14.80 8.09
CA ARG A 446 -16.64 15.56 6.82
C ARG A 446 -17.93 16.16 6.31
N GLU A 447 -19.07 15.65 6.74
CA GLU A 447 -20.38 16.15 6.30
C GLU A 447 -21.18 16.71 7.48
N VAL A 448 -21.38 15.92 8.54
CA VAL A 448 -22.24 16.31 9.68
C VAL A 448 -21.66 17.49 10.46
N LEU A 449 -20.46 17.35 11.03
CA LEU A 449 -19.87 18.42 11.84
C LEU A 449 -19.68 19.72 11.04
N PRO A 450 -19.19 19.69 9.79
CA PRO A 450 -19.12 20.91 8.98
C PRO A 450 -20.48 21.51 8.61
N ALA A 451 -21.55 20.70 8.50
CA ALA A 451 -22.90 21.23 8.30
C ALA A 451 -23.41 21.94 9.54
N ILE A 452 -23.27 21.31 10.71
CA ILE A 452 -23.61 21.90 12.02
C ILE A 452 -22.86 23.21 12.21
N ASP A 453 -21.54 23.23 11.97
CA ASP A 453 -20.74 24.44 12.14
C ASP A 453 -21.18 25.57 11.21
N ARG A 454 -21.59 25.28 9.97
CA ARG A 454 -22.14 26.31 9.06
C ARG A 454 -23.44 26.90 9.59
N ASP A 455 -24.35 26.06 10.07
CA ASP A 455 -25.64 26.53 10.59
C ASP A 455 -25.49 27.29 11.91
N LEU A 456 -24.60 26.84 12.79
CA LEU A 456 -24.21 27.57 14.01
C LEU A 456 -23.57 28.94 13.69
N GLN A 457 -22.74 29.01 12.65
CA GLN A 457 -22.16 30.28 12.18
C GLN A 457 -23.25 31.23 11.65
N SER A 458 -24.25 30.69 10.93
CA SER A 458 -25.40 31.47 10.46
C SER A 458 -26.21 32.02 11.62
N LEU A 459 -26.49 31.19 12.65
CA LEU A 459 -27.21 31.62 13.84
C LEU A 459 -26.43 32.70 14.60
N LYS A 460 -25.12 32.49 14.80
CA LYS A 460 -24.24 33.48 15.43
C LYS A 460 -24.28 34.83 14.72
N ASN A 461 -24.15 34.83 13.40
CA ASN A 461 -24.18 36.06 12.60
C ASN A 461 -25.53 36.80 12.72
N SER A 462 -26.65 36.05 12.79
CA SER A 462 -27.97 36.64 13.03
C SER A 462 -28.07 37.26 14.42
N THR A 463 -27.61 36.57 15.47
CA THR A 463 -27.67 37.07 16.85
C THR A 463 -26.81 38.32 17.06
N GLU A 464 -25.65 38.37 16.39
CA GLU A 464 -24.72 39.52 16.45
C GLU A 464 -25.15 40.67 15.51
N ASP A 465 -26.23 40.52 14.73
CA ASP A 465 -26.71 41.57 13.82
C ASP A 465 -27.18 42.81 14.61
N PRO A 466 -26.58 43.99 14.39
CA PRO A 466 -26.96 45.23 15.05
C PRO A 466 -28.36 45.72 14.68
N GLU A 467 -28.97 45.22 13.60
CA GLU A 467 -30.35 45.58 13.20
C GLU A 467 -31.43 44.80 13.97
N GLN A 468 -31.07 43.71 14.67
CA GLN A 468 -32.00 42.95 15.51
C GLN A 468 -32.07 43.51 16.94
N ASP A 469 -33.25 44.03 17.30
CA ASP A 469 -33.60 44.59 18.63
C ASP A 469 -33.91 43.45 19.63
N GLN A 470 -32.87 42.67 19.96
CA GLN A 470 -32.89 41.65 21.01
C GLN A 470 -32.16 42.15 22.26
N ASP A 471 -32.67 41.80 23.44
CA ASP A 471 -32.04 42.17 24.69
C ASP A 471 -30.67 41.47 24.88
N PRO A 472 -29.71 42.10 25.57
CA PRO A 472 -28.36 41.54 25.73
C PRO A 472 -28.30 40.19 26.46
N GLU A 473 -29.25 39.89 27.34
CA GLU A 473 -29.29 38.64 28.12
C GLU A 473 -29.71 37.47 27.21
N SER A 474 -30.72 37.67 26.37
CA SER A 474 -31.11 36.70 25.33
C SER A 474 -29.99 36.45 24.32
N LYS A 475 -29.25 37.51 23.91
CA LYS A 475 -28.10 37.35 23.00
C LYS A 475 -27.00 36.48 23.63
N ASP A 476 -26.63 36.72 24.88
CA ASP A 476 -25.62 35.93 25.58
C ASP A 476 -26.07 34.48 25.78
N ALA A 477 -27.37 34.26 26.08
CA ALA A 477 -27.95 32.93 26.19
C ALA A 477 -27.83 32.14 24.87
N ILE A 478 -28.15 32.75 23.72
CA ILE A 478 -28.01 32.10 22.40
C ILE A 478 -26.56 31.80 22.08
N LEU A 479 -25.63 32.74 22.33
CA LEU A 479 -24.19 32.51 22.09
C LEU A 479 -23.63 31.39 22.97
N SER A 480 -24.05 31.31 24.23
CA SER A 480 -23.72 30.22 25.14
C SER A 480 -24.30 28.88 24.65
N TRP A 481 -25.55 28.89 24.18
CA TRP A 481 -26.20 27.73 23.57
C TRP A 481 -25.41 27.24 22.35
N ILE A 482 -24.94 28.13 21.46
CA ILE A 482 -24.15 27.78 20.27
C ILE A 482 -22.86 27.01 20.64
N GLU A 483 -22.09 27.52 21.60
CA GLU A 483 -20.85 26.88 22.03
C GLU A 483 -21.12 25.53 22.70
N ARG A 484 -22.19 25.44 23.49
CA ARG A 484 -22.60 24.18 24.12
C ARG A 484 -23.09 23.18 23.07
N TYR A 485 -23.93 23.57 22.12
CA TYR A 485 -24.45 22.69 21.06
C TYR A 485 -23.32 22.13 20.20
N ARG A 486 -22.34 22.97 19.82
CA ARG A 486 -21.15 22.53 19.10
C ARG A 486 -20.40 21.43 19.85
N ARG A 487 -20.24 21.60 21.16
CA ARG A 487 -19.55 20.63 22.01
C ARG A 487 -20.36 19.34 22.12
N GLU A 488 -21.65 19.40 22.44
CA GLU A 488 -22.51 18.22 22.57
C GLU A 488 -22.63 17.45 21.25
N ALA A 489 -22.76 18.14 20.11
CA ALA A 489 -22.76 17.50 18.78
C ALA A 489 -21.44 16.77 18.49
N LYS A 490 -20.29 17.37 18.85
CA LYS A 490 -18.99 16.72 18.72
C LYS A 490 -18.86 15.49 19.64
N THR A 491 -19.39 15.57 20.85
CA THR A 491 -19.45 14.42 21.78
C THR A 491 -20.31 13.30 21.17
N LEU A 492 -21.55 13.60 20.74
CA LEU A 492 -22.44 12.62 20.12
C LEU A 492 -21.81 11.95 18.90
N THR A 493 -21.23 12.72 17.97
CA THR A 493 -20.56 12.13 16.80
C THR A 493 -19.38 11.23 17.17
N THR A 494 -18.64 11.56 18.25
CA THR A 494 -17.56 10.72 18.78
C THR A 494 -18.10 9.41 19.39
N ASP A 495 -19.21 9.50 20.13
CA ASP A 495 -19.85 8.34 20.75
C ASP A 495 -20.48 7.41 19.71
N ILE A 496 -21.12 7.97 18.67
CA ILE A 496 -21.62 7.20 17.52
C ILE A 496 -20.46 6.46 16.84
N ALA A 497 -19.34 7.14 16.57
CA ALA A 497 -18.18 6.49 15.96
C ALA A 497 -17.61 5.38 16.86
N THR A 498 -17.60 5.58 18.18
CA THR A 498 -17.18 4.57 19.17
C THR A 498 -18.12 3.36 19.18
N PHE A 499 -19.43 3.59 19.13
CA PHE A 499 -20.44 2.54 18.99
C PHE A 499 -20.27 1.74 17.69
N CYS A 500 -20.08 2.42 16.56
CA CYS A 500 -19.86 1.77 15.26
C CYS A 500 -18.60 0.90 15.27
N GLN A 501 -17.53 1.35 15.94
CA GLN A 501 -16.32 0.55 16.14
C GLN A 501 -16.61 -0.69 16.98
N LEU A 502 -17.32 -0.54 18.10
CA LEU A 502 -17.69 -1.65 18.98
C LEU A 502 -18.52 -2.71 18.23
N ASP A 503 -19.47 -2.29 17.40
CA ASP A 503 -20.27 -3.19 16.56
C ASP A 503 -19.41 -3.97 15.56
N SER A 504 -18.49 -3.28 14.87
CA SER A 504 -17.51 -3.93 13.98
C SER A 504 -16.64 -4.93 14.73
N ASP A 505 -16.19 -4.60 15.94
CA ASP A 505 -15.35 -5.47 16.77
C ASP A 505 -16.13 -6.73 17.23
N LYS A 506 -17.44 -6.60 17.52
CA LYS A 506 -18.31 -7.74 17.84
C LYS A 506 -18.46 -8.69 16.66
N ARG A 507 -18.72 -8.17 15.45
CA ARG A 507 -18.79 -8.98 14.22
C ARG A 507 -17.49 -9.72 13.96
N ASN A 508 -16.35 -9.07 14.19
CA ASN A 508 -15.03 -9.68 14.06
C ASN A 508 -14.77 -10.77 15.09
N ASP A 509 -15.22 -10.59 16.34
CA ASP A 509 -15.11 -11.62 17.38
C ASP A 509 -15.96 -12.85 17.03
N GLU A 510 -17.18 -12.64 16.55
CA GLU A 510 -18.06 -13.70 16.10
C GLU A 510 -17.44 -14.47 14.93
N LEU A 511 -16.94 -13.76 13.91
CA LEU A 511 -16.23 -14.37 12.79
C LEU A 511 -15.00 -15.17 13.27
N ASN A 512 -14.21 -14.59 14.16
CA ASN A 512 -13.05 -15.25 14.75
C ASN A 512 -13.44 -16.55 15.46
N LEU A 513 -14.50 -16.53 16.27
CA LEU A 513 -15.02 -17.68 16.99
C LEU A 513 -15.48 -18.77 16.01
N VAL A 514 -16.34 -18.42 15.04
CA VAL A 514 -16.89 -19.35 14.06
C VAL A 514 -15.77 -19.98 13.21
N LEU A 515 -14.80 -19.19 12.74
CA LEU A 515 -13.65 -19.73 12.01
C LEU A 515 -12.83 -20.72 12.84
N GLY A 516 -12.67 -20.45 14.14
CA GLY A 516 -12.01 -21.37 15.05
C GLY A 516 -12.78 -22.69 15.23
N LEU A 517 -14.11 -22.63 15.27
CA LEU A 517 -14.96 -23.81 15.38
C LEU A 517 -14.95 -24.66 14.09
N ILE A 518 -14.92 -24.00 12.92
CA ILE A 518 -14.92 -24.66 11.61
C ILE A 518 -13.55 -25.27 11.28
N CYS A 519 -12.45 -24.57 11.59
CA CYS A 519 -11.09 -25.03 11.28
C CYS A 519 -10.23 -25.05 12.54
N ARG A 520 -10.00 -26.26 13.08
CA ARG A 520 -9.19 -26.45 14.29
C ARG A 520 -7.70 -26.14 14.07
N ASP A 521 -7.22 -26.17 12.83
CA ASP A 521 -5.82 -25.86 12.51
C ASP A 521 -5.51 -24.35 12.54
N PHE A 522 -6.54 -23.52 12.69
CA PHE A 522 -6.36 -22.16 13.21
C PHE A 522 -6.10 -22.12 14.73
N ILE A 523 -6.59 -23.12 15.48
CA ILE A 523 -6.56 -23.19 16.95
C ILE A 523 -5.35 -24.00 17.46
N ALA A 524 -4.82 -24.94 16.68
CA ALA A 524 -3.85 -25.92 17.18
C ALA A 524 -2.47 -25.30 17.50
N GLU A 525 -2.32 -24.94 18.77
CA GLU A 525 -1.08 -24.92 19.56
C GLU A 525 0.03 -23.99 19.03
N ALA A 526 -0.26 -22.69 19.06
CA ALA A 526 0.64 -21.83 19.81
C ALA A 526 0.67 -22.40 21.25
N GLY A 527 1.83 -22.83 21.77
CA GLY A 527 1.92 -23.26 23.16
C GLY A 527 1.32 -22.21 24.12
N PRO A 528 1.02 -22.55 25.38
CA PRO A 528 0.43 -21.60 26.34
C PRO A 528 1.17 -20.23 26.38
N ASP A 529 2.49 -20.22 26.16
CA ASP A 529 3.33 -19.00 26.10
C ASP A 529 3.21 -18.19 24.78
N MET A 530 2.71 -18.77 23.70
CA MET A 530 2.57 -18.11 22.39
C MET A 530 1.20 -17.43 22.20
N VAL A 531 0.15 -17.95 22.84
CA VAL A 531 -1.21 -17.37 22.78
C VAL A 531 -1.27 -16.04 23.55
N GLU A 532 -0.50 -15.91 24.63
CA GLU A 532 -0.41 -14.67 25.41
C GLU A 532 0.30 -13.52 24.67
N ASN A 533 1.05 -13.83 23.60
CA ASN A 533 1.90 -12.87 22.88
C ASN A 533 1.38 -12.46 21.49
N ILE A 534 0.20 -12.97 21.05
CA ILE A 534 -0.41 -12.58 19.77
C ILE A 534 -1.40 -11.44 20.00
N GLY A 535 -1.23 -10.33 19.29
CA GLY A 535 -2.07 -9.14 19.45
C GLY A 535 -3.50 -9.34 18.96
N SER A 536 -3.69 -10.04 17.83
CA SER A 536 -5.03 -10.22 17.24
C SER A 536 -5.23 -11.56 16.51
N PRO A 537 -6.04 -12.49 17.06
CA PRO A 537 -6.26 -13.82 16.47
C PRO A 537 -6.90 -13.82 15.08
N LEU A 538 -7.89 -12.97 14.80
CA LEU A 538 -8.50 -12.91 13.45
C LEU A 538 -7.49 -12.43 12.41
N SER A 539 -6.60 -11.50 12.78
CA SER A 539 -5.56 -11.02 11.87
C SER A 539 -4.60 -12.14 11.48
N THR A 540 -4.18 -12.95 12.47
CA THR A 540 -3.35 -14.14 12.28
C THR A 540 -4.05 -15.15 11.39
N LYS A 541 -5.34 -15.45 11.63
CA LYS A 541 -6.13 -16.35 10.79
C LYS A 541 -6.22 -15.88 9.34
N SER A 542 -6.43 -14.58 9.11
CA SER A 542 -6.52 -14.03 7.77
C SER A 542 -5.19 -14.12 7.01
N ILE A 543 -4.07 -13.78 7.66
CA ILE A 543 -2.73 -13.91 7.07
C ILE A 543 -2.41 -15.39 6.80
N GLN A 544 -2.74 -16.28 7.75
CA GLN A 544 -2.55 -17.72 7.62
C GLN A 544 -3.33 -18.27 6.41
N PHE A 545 -4.59 -17.86 6.24
CA PHE A 545 -5.42 -18.22 5.08
C PHE A 545 -4.78 -17.78 3.76
N CYS A 546 -4.24 -16.56 3.68
CA CYS A 546 -3.60 -16.04 2.47
C CYS A 546 -2.32 -16.81 2.12
N CYS A 547 -1.44 -17.02 3.11
CA CYS A 547 -0.16 -17.71 2.93
C CYS A 547 -0.32 -19.21 2.60
N ALA A 548 -1.41 -19.83 3.05
CA ALA A 548 -1.71 -21.24 2.83
C ALA A 548 -2.14 -21.56 1.39
N GLN A 549 -2.60 -20.57 0.61
CA GLN A 549 -3.02 -20.79 -0.76
C GLN A 549 -1.86 -21.33 -1.62
N GLU A 550 -2.11 -22.41 -2.36
CA GLU A 550 -1.08 -23.13 -3.14
C GLU A 550 -0.37 -22.20 -4.13
N HIS A 551 -1.15 -21.37 -4.85
CA HIS A 551 -0.63 -20.54 -5.92
C HIS A 551 -0.19 -19.15 -5.46
N VAL A 552 -0.50 -18.74 -4.23
CA VAL A 552 -0.05 -17.45 -3.69
C VAL A 552 1.42 -17.55 -3.32
N GLY A 553 2.21 -16.64 -3.90
CA GLY A 553 3.64 -16.58 -3.73
C GLY A 553 4.07 -15.79 -2.50
N CYS A 554 3.49 -14.60 -2.28
CA CYS A 554 3.82 -13.76 -1.13
C CYS A 554 2.66 -12.84 -0.73
N THR A 555 2.26 -12.84 0.54
CA THR A 555 1.24 -11.93 1.09
C THR A 555 1.91 -10.72 1.71
N LEU A 556 1.61 -9.53 1.19
CA LEU A 556 2.14 -8.25 1.65
C LEU A 556 1.31 -7.75 2.84
N VAL A 557 2.00 -7.50 3.96
CA VAL A 557 1.39 -7.12 5.23
C VAL A 557 1.96 -5.78 5.69
N GLY A 558 1.09 -4.84 6.07
CA GLY A 558 1.47 -3.50 6.54
C GLY A 558 2.02 -3.48 7.98
N MET A 559 3.06 -4.26 8.26
CA MET A 559 3.62 -4.49 9.59
C MET A 559 4.29 -3.23 10.15
N ARG A 560 3.55 -2.39 10.88
CA ARG A 560 4.02 -1.08 11.36
C ARG A 560 4.66 -1.08 12.75
N THR A 561 4.57 -2.18 13.49
CA THR A 561 5.21 -2.34 14.80
C THR A 561 5.89 -3.71 14.90
N PRO A 562 6.91 -3.88 15.78
CA PRO A 562 7.56 -5.17 15.99
C PRO A 562 6.62 -6.30 16.44
N GLU A 563 5.59 -5.99 17.23
CA GLU A 563 4.57 -6.95 17.67
C GLU A 563 3.76 -7.45 16.48
N TYR A 564 3.36 -6.54 15.59
CA TYR A 564 2.63 -6.91 14.38
C TYR A 564 3.51 -7.73 13.42
N VAL A 565 4.83 -7.47 13.37
CA VAL A 565 5.77 -8.32 12.63
C VAL A 565 5.79 -9.74 13.21
N HIS A 566 5.87 -9.87 14.53
CA HIS A 566 5.84 -11.17 15.19
C HIS A 566 4.58 -11.96 14.82
N ASP A 567 3.41 -11.33 14.92
CA ASP A 567 2.12 -11.95 14.62
C ASP A 567 2.03 -12.40 13.16
N ALA A 568 2.45 -11.55 12.21
CA ALA A 568 2.37 -11.87 10.80
C ALA A 568 3.35 -12.98 10.38
N VAL A 569 4.55 -13.00 10.96
CA VAL A 569 5.52 -14.09 10.75
C VAL A 569 5.00 -15.39 11.34
N ALA A 570 4.51 -15.38 12.58
CA ALA A 570 3.92 -16.55 13.22
C ALA A 570 2.72 -17.09 12.43
N ALA A 571 1.85 -16.21 11.92
CA ALA A 571 0.73 -16.57 11.04
C ALA A 571 1.21 -17.25 9.75
N ALA A 572 2.26 -16.71 9.14
CA ALA A 572 2.84 -17.30 7.94
C ALA A 572 3.44 -18.69 8.23
N GLU A 573 4.19 -18.87 9.32
CA GLU A 573 4.72 -20.18 9.73
C GLU A 573 3.59 -21.20 9.96
N ALA A 574 2.53 -20.79 10.66
CA ALA A 574 1.35 -21.60 10.91
C ALA A 574 0.56 -21.98 9.65
N SER A 575 0.71 -21.24 8.54
CA SER A 575 -0.05 -21.48 7.31
C SER A 575 0.19 -22.85 6.69
N LYS A 576 1.36 -23.46 6.94
CA LYS A 576 1.71 -24.80 6.49
C LYS A 576 0.80 -25.89 7.07
N ARG A 577 0.04 -25.60 8.14
CA ARG A 577 -0.91 -26.52 8.77
C ARG A 577 -2.24 -26.60 8.02
N LEU A 578 -2.64 -25.54 7.32
CA LEU A 578 -3.93 -25.52 6.63
C LEU A 578 -3.87 -26.41 5.39
N THR A 579 -4.72 -27.42 5.37
CA THR A 579 -4.91 -28.28 4.21
C THR A 579 -5.86 -27.65 3.21
N LYS A 580 -5.94 -28.21 2.00
CA LYS A 580 -6.96 -27.81 1.02
C LYS A 580 -8.38 -27.95 1.58
N THR A 581 -8.65 -29.03 2.32
CA THR A 581 -9.95 -29.26 2.97
C THR A 581 -10.28 -28.15 3.96
N ASP A 582 -9.30 -27.66 4.73
CA ASP A 582 -9.50 -26.55 5.65
C ASP A 582 -9.85 -25.25 4.91
N LEU A 583 -9.12 -24.96 3.82
CA LEU A 583 -9.40 -23.79 2.99
C LEU A 583 -10.79 -23.84 2.35
N ASP A 584 -11.24 -25.02 1.95
CA ASP A 584 -12.59 -25.25 1.42
C ASP A 584 -13.66 -25.07 2.52
N LEU A 585 -13.42 -25.55 3.75
CA LEU A 585 -14.31 -25.35 4.90
C LEU A 585 -14.41 -23.88 5.30
N ILE A 586 -13.28 -23.18 5.40
CA ILE A 586 -13.23 -21.73 5.67
C ILE A 586 -14.04 -20.98 4.62
N SER A 587 -13.87 -21.36 3.35
CA SER A 587 -14.56 -20.76 2.21
C SER A 587 -16.08 -20.94 2.22
N GLN A 588 -16.59 -21.88 3.02
CA GLN A 588 -18.01 -22.16 3.21
C GLN A 588 -18.58 -21.54 4.50
N CYS A 589 -17.78 -20.77 5.26
CA CYS A 589 -18.23 -20.09 6.46
C CYS A 589 -19.42 -19.16 6.15
N PRO A 590 -20.60 -19.36 6.78
CA PRO A 590 -21.80 -18.57 6.47
C PRO A 590 -21.60 -17.06 6.63
N LEU A 591 -20.82 -16.64 7.63
CA LEU A 591 -20.53 -15.23 7.89
C LEU A 591 -19.70 -14.57 6.78
N LEU A 592 -18.92 -15.36 6.04
CA LEU A 592 -18.18 -14.88 4.87
C LEU A 592 -19.04 -14.83 3.60
N LEU A 593 -20.16 -15.58 3.56
CA LEU A 593 -21.09 -15.61 2.44
C LEU A 593 -22.23 -14.58 2.58
N ALA A 594 -22.63 -14.24 3.80
CA ALA A 594 -23.73 -13.32 4.07
C ALA A 594 -23.50 -11.88 3.56
N THR A 595 -22.26 -11.54 3.20
CA THR A 595 -21.87 -10.21 2.69
C THR A 595 -21.85 -10.12 1.16
N THR A 596 -22.13 -11.23 0.45
CA THR A 596 -22.18 -11.28 -1.02
C THR A 596 -23.60 -11.24 -1.58
N SER A 597 -24.61 -11.20 -0.71
CA SER A 597 -26.03 -11.15 -1.08
C SER A 597 -26.63 -9.77 -0.78
N GLU A 598 -26.29 -8.78 -1.60
CA GLU A 598 -27.14 -7.60 -1.87
C GLU A 598 -26.82 -7.05 -3.25
#